data_AF-A0A090QRY2-F1
#
_entry.id   AF-A0A090QRY2-F1
#
_cell.length_a   1.000
_cell.length_b   1.000
_cell.length_c   1.000
_cell.angle_alpha   90.00
_cell.angle_beta   90.00
_cell.angle_gamma   90.00
#
_symmetry.space_group_name_H-M   'P 1'
#
loop_
_entity.id
_entity.type
_entity.pdbx_description
1 polymer ?
#
loop_
_entity_poly.entity_id
_entity_poly.type
_entity_poly.pdbx_seq_one_letter_code
_entity_poly.pdbx_strand_id
1 'polypeptide(L)'
;MQGRPVQILERGHGYLHNDNELVSADHIGAGHAEGLFESWANIYTQFAKAMDAKMRGDEAAYGELWCPDITDGIEGVRLIEKCVESADAGAIWVEYK
;
A
#
# COMPACT_ATOMS: atom_id res chain seq x y z
N MET A 1 -20.98 9.75 2.76
CA MET A 1 -21.52 10.45 3.95
C MET A 1 -22.99 10.11 4.08
N GLN A 2 -23.41 9.60 5.23
CA GLN A 2 -24.76 9.06 5.43
C GLN A 2 -25.82 10.15 5.14
N GLY A 3 -26.85 9.81 4.36
CA GLY A 3 -27.91 10.74 3.96
C GLY A 3 -27.63 11.61 2.73
N ARG A 4 -26.50 11.41 2.01
CA ARG A 4 -26.23 12.09 0.74
C ARG A 4 -26.55 11.19 -0.47
N PRO A 5 -26.86 11.78 -1.65
CA PRO A 5 -26.93 11.03 -2.90
C PRO A 5 -25.64 10.25 -3.20
N VAL A 6 -25.72 9.24 -4.07
CA VAL A 6 -24.55 8.49 -4.56
C VAL A 6 -23.52 9.47 -5.11
N GLN A 7 -22.25 9.27 -4.74
CA GLN A 7 -21.11 10.04 -5.22
C GLN A 7 -20.09 9.09 -5.82
N ILE A 8 -19.55 9.45 -6.99
CA ILE A 8 -18.36 8.83 -7.55
C ILE A 8 -17.20 9.72 -7.13
N LEU A 9 -16.24 9.14 -6.43
CA LEU A 9 -15.02 9.80 -6.00
C LEU A 9 -13.89 9.33 -6.89
N GLU A 10 -13.17 10.27 -7.47
CA GLU A 10 -12.03 10.05 -8.34
C GLU A 10 -10.76 10.58 -7.68
N ARG A 11 -9.62 9.97 -8.01
CA ARG A 11 -8.28 10.42 -7.58
C ARG A 11 -7.97 11.86 -8.01
N GLY A 12 -6.95 12.47 -7.42
CA GLY A 12 -6.50 13.83 -7.77
C GLY A 12 -7.45 14.96 -7.38
N HIS A 13 -8.45 14.71 -6.53
CA HIS A 13 -9.41 15.71 -6.09
C HIS A 13 -9.32 16.00 -4.59
N GLY A 14 -9.61 17.26 -4.23
CA GLY A 14 -9.49 17.79 -2.87
C GLY A 14 -10.38 17.13 -1.79
N TYR A 15 -11.38 16.33 -2.18
CA TYR A 15 -12.26 15.62 -1.24
C TYR A 15 -11.67 14.30 -0.72
N LEU A 16 -10.51 13.88 -1.23
CA LEU A 16 -9.76 12.74 -0.71
C LEU A 16 -8.87 13.14 0.47
N HIS A 17 -8.28 12.14 1.13
CA HIS A 17 -7.34 12.29 2.24
C HIS A 17 -5.97 12.76 1.70
N ASN A 18 -5.93 13.97 1.15
CA ASN A 18 -4.75 14.53 0.46
C ASN A 18 -3.62 14.93 1.42
N ASP A 19 -3.85 14.87 2.73
CA ASP A 19 -2.83 14.98 3.77
C ASP A 19 -1.95 13.72 3.88
N ASN A 20 -2.35 12.61 3.23
CA ASN A 20 -1.53 11.42 3.09
C ASN A 20 -0.83 11.42 1.73
N GLU A 21 0.51 11.48 1.75
CA GLU A 21 1.33 11.53 0.52
C GLU A 21 1.08 10.35 -0.43
N LEU A 22 0.67 9.18 0.07
CA LEU A 22 0.38 8.01 -0.75
C LEU A 22 -0.97 8.11 -1.47
N VAL A 23 -1.91 8.86 -0.89
CA VAL A 23 -3.23 9.10 -1.50
C VAL A 23 -3.12 10.18 -2.58
N SER A 24 -2.27 11.18 -2.35
CA SER A 24 -1.99 12.27 -3.30
C SER A 24 -0.83 11.99 -4.24
N ALA A 25 -0.41 10.73 -4.40
CA ALA A 25 0.68 10.30 -5.27
C ALA A 25 0.26 10.28 -6.75
N ASP A 26 -0.28 11.40 -7.22
CA ASP A 26 -0.74 11.62 -8.60
C ASP A 26 0.40 12.22 -9.44
N HIS A 27 0.62 11.67 -10.63
CA HIS A 27 1.63 12.13 -11.58
C HIS A 27 1.05 13.04 -12.67
N ILE A 28 -0.27 13.01 -12.87
CA ILE A 28 -0.99 13.86 -13.81
C ILE A 28 -2.33 14.31 -13.23
N GLY A 29 -2.84 15.44 -13.71
CA GLY A 29 -4.08 16.04 -13.23
C GLY A 29 -5.30 15.10 -13.35
N ALA A 30 -6.25 15.27 -12.44
CA ALA A 30 -7.47 14.47 -12.37
C ALA A 30 -8.20 14.35 -13.71
N GLY A 31 -8.80 13.19 -13.95
CA GLY A 31 -9.43 12.82 -15.22
C GLY A 31 -8.48 12.18 -16.24
N HIS A 32 -7.15 12.31 -16.07
CA HIS A 32 -6.18 11.56 -16.85
C HIS A 32 -5.94 10.19 -16.23
N ALA A 33 -5.84 9.16 -17.07
CA ALA A 33 -5.60 7.81 -16.60
C ALA A 33 -4.15 7.65 -16.12
N GLU A 34 -4.03 7.04 -14.95
CA GLU A 34 -2.81 6.39 -14.47
C GLU A 34 -3.13 4.92 -14.25
N GLY A 35 -2.11 4.10 -14.11
CA GLY A 35 -2.32 2.69 -13.89
C GLY A 35 -1.13 2.00 -13.25
N LEU A 36 -0.83 0.82 -13.77
CA LEU A 36 0.14 -0.07 -13.15
C LEU A 36 1.54 0.56 -13.10
N PHE A 37 1.99 1.23 -14.16
CA PHE A 37 3.32 1.83 -14.20
C PHE A 37 3.51 2.93 -13.16
N GLU A 38 2.54 3.83 -12.99
CA GLU A 38 2.59 4.87 -11.97
C GLU A 38 2.49 4.27 -10.56
N SER A 39 1.66 3.23 -10.37
CA SER A 39 1.59 2.50 -9.10
C SER A 39 2.95 1.89 -8.71
N TRP A 40 3.67 1.29 -9.66
CA TRP A 40 5.01 0.76 -9.43
C TRP A 40 6.02 1.88 -9.16
N ALA A 41 5.95 3.00 -9.88
CA ALA A 41 6.80 4.16 -9.63
C ALA A 41 6.60 4.72 -8.21
N ASN A 42 5.36 4.73 -7.71
CA ASN A 42 5.04 5.15 -6.35
C ASN A 42 5.72 4.23 -5.31
N ILE A 43 5.64 2.91 -5.49
CA ILE A 43 6.31 1.92 -4.62
C ILE A 43 7.84 2.13 -4.64
N TYR A 44 8.44 2.25 -5.82
CA TYR A 44 9.89 2.47 -5.93
C TYR A 44 10.34 3.80 -5.31
N THR A 45 9.52 4.84 -5.40
CA THR A 45 9.80 6.12 -4.75
C THR A 45 9.85 5.97 -3.24
N GLN A 46 8.94 5.20 -2.64
CA GLN A 46 8.96 4.94 -1.20
C GLN A 46 10.18 4.11 -0.78
N PHE A 47 10.57 3.09 -1.55
CA PHE A 47 11.80 2.36 -1.30
C PHE A 47 13.04 3.27 -1.37
N ALA A 48 13.12 4.16 -2.35
CA ALA A 48 14.23 5.10 -2.47
C ALA A 48 14.30 6.06 -1.27
N LYS A 49 13.16 6.63 -0.84
CA LYS A 49 13.07 7.47 0.37
C LYS A 49 13.53 6.71 1.61
N ALA A 50 13.09 5.46 1.79
CA ALA A 50 13.44 4.63 2.94
C ALA A 50 14.95 4.29 2.96
N MET A 51 15.52 3.94 1.82
CA MET A 51 16.96 3.68 1.68
C MET A 51 17.79 4.93 1.99
N ASP A 52 17.41 6.09 1.43
CA ASP A 52 18.09 7.37 1.70
C ASP A 52 18.08 7.72 3.19
N ALA A 53 16.91 7.64 3.85
CA ALA A 53 16.77 7.92 5.27
C ALA A 53 17.69 7.02 6.12
N LYS A 54 17.73 5.71 5.82
CA LYS A 54 18.64 4.77 6.49
C LYS A 54 20.11 5.08 6.23
N MET A 55 20.48 5.41 5.00
CA MET A 55 21.87 5.75 4.65
C MET A 55 22.36 7.03 5.35
N ARG A 56 21.46 7.99 5.60
CA ARG A 56 21.75 9.20 6.37
C ARG A 56 21.68 9.01 7.89
N GLY A 57 21.26 7.84 8.38
CA GLY A 57 21.03 7.59 9.80
C GLY A 57 19.83 8.35 10.38
N ASP A 58 18.89 8.75 9.53
CA ASP A 58 17.71 9.54 9.88
C ASP A 58 16.54 8.60 10.24
N GLU A 59 16.59 8.06 11.46
CA GLU A 59 15.60 7.09 11.95
C GLU A 59 14.20 7.70 12.14
N ALA A 60 14.12 9.00 12.40
CA ALA A 60 12.83 9.70 12.51
C ALA A 60 12.12 9.74 11.15
N ALA A 61 12.83 10.16 10.09
CA ALA A 61 12.28 10.14 8.75
C ALA A 61 11.94 8.73 8.29
N TYR A 62 12.79 7.74 8.58
CA TYR A 62 12.51 6.34 8.23
C TYR A 62 11.23 5.82 8.89
N GLY A 63 11.00 6.14 10.18
CA GLY A 63 9.82 5.68 10.92
C GLY A 63 8.49 6.27 10.47
N GLU A 64 8.51 7.40 9.77
CA GLU A 64 7.31 8.03 9.19
C GLU A 64 6.97 7.51 7.79
N LEU A 65 7.94 6.91 7.09
CA LEU A 65 7.75 6.40 5.74
C LEU A 65 6.98 5.08 5.76
N TRP A 66 6.02 4.96 4.83
CA TRP A 66 5.39 3.69 4.53
C TRP A 66 5.96 3.11 3.25
N CYS A 67 6.49 1.91 3.35
CA CYS A 67 6.83 1.05 2.22
C CYS A 67 6.65 -0.41 2.66
N PRO A 68 6.29 -1.33 1.75
CA PRO A 68 6.32 -2.75 2.07
C PRO A 68 7.68 -3.16 2.62
N ASP A 69 7.69 -3.82 3.78
CA ASP A 69 8.92 -4.24 4.45
C ASP A 69 9.09 -5.76 4.49
N ILE A 70 10.09 -6.21 5.24
CA ILE A 70 10.35 -7.65 5.40
C ILE A 70 9.21 -8.37 6.14
N THR A 71 8.51 -7.69 7.04
CA THR A 71 7.38 -8.22 7.79
C THR A 71 6.21 -8.52 6.84
N ASP A 72 5.92 -7.63 5.90
CA ASP A 72 4.91 -7.86 4.86
C ASP A 72 5.27 -9.08 4.00
N GLY A 73 6.54 -9.25 3.67
CA GLY A 73 7.04 -10.43 2.95
C GLY A 73 6.86 -11.73 3.73
N ILE A 74 7.15 -11.72 5.04
CA ILE A 74 6.96 -12.87 5.93
C ILE A 74 5.47 -13.25 6.00
N GLU A 75 4.59 -12.26 6.13
CA GLU A 75 3.15 -12.50 6.17
C GLU A 75 2.60 -13.05 4.84
N GLY A 76 3.14 -12.60 3.71
CA GLY A 76 2.80 -13.18 2.41
C GLY A 76 3.15 -14.68 2.32
N VAL A 77 4.32 -15.07 2.80
CA VAL A 77 4.72 -16.49 2.85
C VAL A 77 3.84 -17.29 3.81
N ARG A 78 3.58 -16.75 5.00
CA ARG A 78 2.70 -17.38 6.00
C ARG A 78 1.30 -17.63 5.43
N LEU A 79 0.75 -16.65 4.71
CA LEU A 79 -0.55 -16.79 4.06
C LEU A 79 -0.58 -17.97 3.09
N ILE A 80 0.45 -18.08 2.23
CA ILE A 80 0.56 -19.19 1.28
C ILE A 80 0.64 -20.52 2.03
N GLU A 81 1.44 -20.61 3.08
CA GLU A 81 1.56 -21.81 3.92
C GLU A 81 0.20 -22.23 4.49
N LYS A 82 -0.58 -21.28 5.04
CA LYS A 82 -1.91 -21.57 5.60
C LYS A 82 -2.94 -21.94 4.54
N CYS A 83 -2.88 -21.36 3.35
CA CYS A 83 -3.71 -21.79 2.23
C CYS A 83 -3.40 -23.24 1.82
N VAL A 84 -2.13 -23.63 1.79
CA VAL A 84 -1.71 -25.00 1.47
C VAL A 84 -2.13 -25.97 2.58
N GLU A 85 -1.91 -25.62 3.85
CA GLU A 85 -2.36 -26.40 5.02
C GLU A 85 -3.87 -26.67 4.96
N SER A 86 -4.66 -25.65 4.67
CA SER A 86 -6.11 -25.76 4.49
C SER A 86 -6.47 -26.70 3.34
N ALA A 87 -5.83 -26.53 2.18
CA ALA A 87 -6.10 -27.34 0.99
C ALA A 87 -5.80 -28.83 1.23
N ASP A 88 -4.67 -29.16 1.85
CA ASP A 88 -4.26 -30.53 2.17
C ASP A 88 -5.17 -31.18 3.23
N ALA A 89 -5.73 -30.37 4.14
CA ALA A 89 -6.68 -30.81 5.14
C ALA A 89 -8.14 -30.86 4.64
N GLY A 90 -8.38 -30.70 3.33
CA GLY A 90 -9.72 -30.78 2.73
C GLY A 90 -10.50 -29.46 2.76
N ALA A 91 -9.80 -28.33 2.61
CA ALA A 91 -10.34 -26.97 2.60
C ALA A 91 -11.03 -26.56 3.91
N ILE A 92 -10.47 -26.97 5.05
CA ILE A 92 -10.94 -26.57 6.38
C ILE A 92 -10.33 -25.24 6.82
N TRP A 93 -10.96 -24.58 7.79
CA TRP A 93 -10.35 -23.44 8.47
C TRP A 93 -9.12 -23.88 9.26
N VAL A 94 -8.02 -23.14 9.12
CA VAL A 94 -6.77 -23.34 9.86
C VAL A 94 -6.45 -22.09 10.68
N GLU A 95 -5.70 -22.26 11.76
CA GLU A 95 -5.33 -21.14 12.62
C GLU A 95 -4.25 -20.27 11.96
N TYR A 96 -4.52 -18.97 11.80
CA TYR A 96 -3.57 -18.00 11.29
C TYR A 96 -2.71 -17.47 12.44
N LYS A 97 -1.70 -18.25 12.82
CA LYS A 97 -0.69 -17.90 13.82
C LYS A 97 0.67 -17.66 13.19
#